data_AF-A0A3N9MK63-F1
#
_entry.id   AF-A0A3N9MK63-F1
#
_cell.length_a   1.000
_cell.length_b   1.000
_cell.length_c   1.000
_cell.angle_alpha   90.00
_cell.angle_beta   90.00
_cell.angle_gamma   90.00
#
_symmetry.space_group_name_H-M   'P 1'
#
loop_
_entity.id
_entity.type
_entity.pdbx_description
1 polymer ?
#
loop_
_entity_poly.entity_id
_entity_poly.type
_entity_poly.pdbx_seq_one_letter_code
_entity_poly.pdbx_strand_id
1 'polypeptide(L)'
;MRAFIFIILVFLLCSCKKSTSPLEQYTYSCPLRADSMNFAILGVNGETYELEGGYFAHHEKCTNCVGDSLPFDVTTILAHGFDLITFRYSYTMDTLFGAIVFLGGSNTNSGFSPELNLSPDKFKTVNHKVEKPQSIEYFGYYGIDETALSLKSDSVWNAVSKLDILNDFSQQNFQTGIFHFTKEPEWIVFLVQ
;
A
#
# COMPACT_ATOMS: atom_id res chain seq x y z
N MET A 1 -57.44 26.12 -28.31
CA MET A 1 -56.33 26.90 -27.73
C MET A 1 -55.77 26.14 -26.55
N ARG A 2 -54.46 25.92 -26.54
CA ARG A 2 -53.70 25.21 -25.50
C ARG A 2 -53.42 26.18 -24.35
N ALA A 3 -53.62 25.76 -23.10
CA ALA A 3 -52.94 26.32 -21.92
C ALA A 3 -53.09 25.31 -20.76
N PHE A 4 -52.08 24.45 -20.58
CA PHE A 4 -51.00 24.57 -19.57
C PHE A 4 -51.40 24.01 -18.21
N ILE A 5 -51.16 22.70 -18.07
CA ILE A 5 -51.13 21.96 -16.81
C ILE A 5 -49.83 22.36 -16.10
N PHE A 6 -49.93 23.04 -14.96
CA PHE A 6 -48.80 23.26 -14.06
C PHE A 6 -48.57 21.98 -13.24
N ILE A 7 -47.54 21.22 -13.62
CA ILE A 7 -47.00 20.14 -12.80
C ILE A 7 -46.12 20.79 -11.73
N ILE A 8 -46.58 20.79 -10.48
CA ILE A 8 -45.76 21.16 -9.33
C ILE A 8 -44.80 20.00 -9.09
N LEU A 9 -43.56 20.17 -9.54
CA LEU A 9 -42.45 19.27 -9.26
C LEU A 9 -42.05 19.46 -7.79
N VAL A 10 -42.46 18.53 -6.93
CA VAL A 10 -41.95 18.44 -5.56
C VAL A 10 -40.50 17.97 -5.66
N PHE A 11 -39.58 18.91 -5.80
CA PHE A 11 -38.17 18.67 -5.52
C PHE A 11 -38.06 18.36 -4.02
N LEU A 12 -37.86 17.07 -3.72
CA LEU A 12 -37.25 16.60 -2.47
C LEU A 12 -35.86 17.23 -2.37
N LEU A 13 -35.81 18.47 -1.88
CA LEU A 13 -34.61 19.07 -1.34
C LEU A 13 -34.29 18.27 -0.06
N CYS A 14 -33.47 17.23 -0.21
CA CYS A 14 -32.65 16.72 0.88
C CYS A 14 -31.82 17.89 1.40
N SER A 15 -32.39 18.57 2.39
CA SER A 15 -31.71 19.60 3.15
C SER A 15 -30.66 18.87 4.00
N CYS A 16 -29.42 18.80 3.51
CA CYS A 16 -28.28 18.48 4.35
C CYS A 16 -28.23 19.54 5.45
N LYS A 17 -28.78 19.23 6.62
CA LYS A 17 -28.51 19.97 7.85
C LYS A 17 -27.00 19.93 8.06
N LYS A 18 -26.36 21.08 7.87
CA LYS A 18 -24.95 21.28 8.21
C LYS A 18 -24.83 21.20 9.73
N SER A 19 -24.54 20.00 10.23
CA SER A 19 -24.14 19.79 11.62
C SER A 19 -22.74 20.36 11.78
N THR A 20 -22.62 21.47 12.50
CA THR A 20 -21.33 21.96 13.00
C THR A 20 -20.98 21.19 14.26
N SER A 21 -20.33 20.04 14.09
CA SER A 21 -19.47 19.42 15.12
C SER A 21 -18.01 19.81 14.85
N PRO A 22 -17.18 20.00 15.89
CA PRO A 22 -15.77 20.32 15.71
C PRO A 22 -14.99 19.06 15.32
N LEU A 23 -14.29 19.14 14.18
CA LEU A 23 -13.20 18.25 13.75
C LEU A 23 -13.48 16.75 13.91
N GLU A 24 -14.38 16.20 13.09
CA GLU A 24 -14.17 14.82 12.65
C GLU A 24 -12.86 14.80 11.86
N GLN A 25 -11.81 14.26 12.46
CA GLN A 25 -10.66 13.77 11.70
C GLN A 25 -11.22 12.81 10.66
N TYR A 26 -11.25 13.24 9.40
CA TYR A 26 -11.53 12.36 8.27
C TYR A 26 -10.54 11.19 8.37
N THR A 27 -11.03 10.08 8.91
CA THR A 27 -10.31 8.82 8.90
C THR A 27 -10.49 8.27 7.50
N TYR A 28 -9.42 8.19 6.73
CA TYR A 28 -9.43 7.32 5.57
C TYR A 28 -9.34 5.89 6.10
N SER A 29 -10.47 5.20 6.26
CA SER A 29 -10.44 3.77 5.96
C SER A 29 -10.48 3.68 4.45
N CYS A 30 -9.47 3.07 3.83
CA CYS A 30 -9.58 2.64 2.44
C CYS A 30 -10.22 1.26 2.51
N PRO A 31 -11.56 1.15 2.42
CA PRO A 31 -12.19 -0.15 2.54
C PRO A 31 -11.69 -1.07 1.42
N LEU A 32 -11.39 -2.31 1.78
CA LEU A 32 -11.12 -3.36 0.82
C LEU A 32 -12.36 -3.51 -0.09
N ARG A 33 -12.12 -3.55 -1.39
CA ARG A 33 -13.18 -3.71 -2.41
C ARG A 33 -13.25 -5.18 -2.80
N ALA A 34 -14.41 -5.79 -2.56
CA ALA A 34 -14.62 -7.22 -2.80
C ALA A 34 -14.50 -7.65 -4.28
N ASP A 35 -14.80 -6.72 -5.19
CA ASP A 35 -14.77 -6.86 -6.64
C ASP A 35 -13.46 -6.36 -7.27
N SER A 36 -12.45 -6.04 -6.46
CA SER A 36 -11.15 -5.54 -6.91
C SER A 36 -10.01 -6.39 -6.36
N MET A 37 -8.84 -6.25 -6.98
CA MET A 37 -7.56 -6.59 -6.36
C MET A 37 -7.11 -5.39 -5.52
N ASN A 38 -6.80 -5.61 -4.26
CA ASN A 38 -6.46 -4.59 -3.27
C ASN A 38 -4.96 -4.63 -2.99
N PHE A 39 -4.32 -3.47 -3.04
CA PHE A 39 -2.91 -3.31 -2.72
C PHE A 39 -2.75 -2.28 -1.62
N ALA A 40 -1.98 -2.63 -0.59
CA ALA A 40 -1.42 -1.68 0.36
C ALA A 40 0.10 -1.71 0.25
N ILE A 41 0.71 -0.53 0.19
CA ILE A 41 2.15 -0.33 0.15
C ILE A 41 2.51 0.54 1.34
N LEU A 42 3.23 0.00 2.32
CA LEU A 42 3.55 0.68 3.58
C LEU A 42 5.06 0.91 3.65
N GLY A 43 5.47 2.13 3.99
CA GLY A 43 6.87 2.47 4.21
C GLY A 43 7.24 2.39 5.69
N VAL A 44 8.35 1.73 6.00
CA VAL A 44 8.89 1.60 7.34
C VAL A 44 10.33 2.09 7.35
N ASN A 45 10.66 2.95 8.31
CA ASN A 45 12.01 3.41 8.55
C ASN A 45 12.90 2.23 8.99
N GLY A 46 14.06 2.03 8.37
CA GLY A 46 14.89 0.86 8.65
C GLY A 46 15.76 0.97 9.90
N GLU A 47 15.89 2.15 10.50
CA GLU A 47 16.60 2.37 11.75
C GLU A 47 15.65 2.37 12.95
N THR A 48 14.55 3.12 12.86
CA THR A 48 13.59 3.29 13.98
C THR A 48 12.47 2.27 13.97
N TYR A 49 12.22 1.61 12.82
CA TYR A 49 11.04 0.77 12.59
C TYR A 49 9.72 1.50 12.84
N GLU A 50 9.70 2.81 12.60
CA GLU A 50 8.47 3.60 12.58
C GLU A 50 7.84 3.59 11.18
N LEU A 51 6.51 3.65 11.14
CA LEU A 51 5.77 3.80 9.89
C LEU A 51 6.02 5.21 9.33
N GLU A 52 6.43 5.30 8.07
CA GLU A 52 6.67 6.58 7.37
C GLU A 52 5.51 7.00 6.48
N GLY A 53 4.65 6.05 6.13
CA GLY A 53 3.40 6.32 5.43
C GLY A 53 2.92 5.10 4.66
N GLY A 54 1.98 5.33 3.75
CA GLY A 54 1.59 4.30 2.80
C GLY A 54 0.83 4.83 1.60
N TYR A 55 0.48 3.89 0.74
CA TYR A 55 -0.30 4.09 -0.47
C TYR A 55 -1.25 2.90 -0.66
N PHE A 56 -2.45 3.17 -1.17
CA PHE A 56 -3.44 2.15 -1.50
C PHE A 56 -3.83 2.22 -2.97
N ALA A 57 -3.99 1.05 -3.58
CA ALA A 57 -4.52 0.95 -4.93
C ALA A 57 -5.57 -0.14 -5.02
N HIS A 58 -6.52 0.08 -5.93
CA HIS A 58 -7.53 -0.89 -6.32
C HIS A 58 -7.41 -1.10 -7.82
N HIS A 59 -7.24 -2.35 -8.23
CA HIS A 59 -7.18 -2.73 -9.64
C HIS A 59 -8.24 -3.76 -9.97
N GLU A 60 -8.43 -3.99 -11.27
CA GLU A 60 -9.34 -5.02 -11.75
C GLU A 60 -8.99 -6.38 -11.15
N LYS A 61 -9.99 -7.08 -10.61
CA LYS A 61 -9.77 -8.40 -10.02
C LYS A 61 -9.45 -9.42 -11.11
N CYS A 62 -8.28 -10.05 -11.03
CA CYS A 62 -7.99 -11.15 -11.93
C CYS A 62 -8.89 -12.36 -11.63
N THR A 63 -9.74 -12.73 -12.59
CA THR A 63 -10.72 -13.83 -12.45
C THR A 63 -10.13 -15.22 -12.64
N ASN A 64 -8.98 -15.32 -13.31
CA ASN A 64 -8.34 -16.58 -13.69
C ASN A 64 -6.89 -16.73 -13.19
N CYS A 65 -6.42 -15.82 -12.32
CA CYS A 65 -5.08 -15.91 -11.75
C CYS A 65 -5.11 -16.90 -10.59
N VAL A 66 -4.37 -17.99 -10.71
CA VAL A 66 -4.02 -18.86 -9.59
C VAL A 66 -2.60 -18.44 -9.19
N GLY A 67 -2.45 -17.87 -8.00
CA GLY A 67 -1.15 -17.36 -7.57
C GLY A 67 -0.83 -17.85 -6.16
N ASP A 68 0.12 -18.78 -6.06
CA ASP A 68 0.83 -19.06 -4.81
C ASP A 68 1.90 -17.98 -4.52
N SER A 69 2.01 -16.98 -5.41
CA SER A 69 2.93 -15.85 -5.33
C SER A 69 2.21 -14.52 -5.58
N LEU A 70 2.85 -13.43 -5.16
CA LEU A 70 2.41 -12.06 -5.40
C LEU A 70 2.25 -11.81 -6.90
N PRO A 71 1.18 -11.12 -7.32
CA PRO A 71 0.88 -10.90 -8.73
C PRO A 71 1.71 -9.73 -9.29
N PHE A 72 3.01 -9.75 -9.08
CA PHE A 72 3.93 -8.71 -9.53
C PHE A 72 4.70 -9.17 -10.77
N ASP A 73 4.68 -8.35 -11.80
CA ASP A 73 5.71 -8.36 -12.84
C ASP A 73 6.80 -7.35 -12.44
N VAL A 74 7.94 -7.87 -11.96
CA VAL A 74 9.05 -7.06 -11.46
C VAL A 74 10.11 -6.91 -12.55
N THR A 75 10.29 -5.69 -13.03
CA THR A 75 11.36 -5.36 -13.99
C THR A 75 12.48 -4.63 -13.28
N THR A 76 13.72 -5.10 -13.45
CA THR A 76 14.93 -4.42 -12.97
C THR A 76 15.80 -4.03 -14.16
N ILE A 77 16.04 -2.73 -14.34
CA ILE A 77 16.95 -2.19 -15.36
C ILE A 77 18.20 -1.71 -14.66
N LEU A 78 19.31 -2.39 -14.90
CA LEU A 78 20.63 -2.02 -14.40
C LEU A 78 21.25 -1.00 -15.36
N ALA A 79 21.53 0.22 -14.88
CA ALA A 79 22.23 1.26 -15.63
C ALA A 79 23.52 1.65 -14.89
N HIS A 80 24.48 2.26 -15.60
CA HIS A 80 25.75 2.68 -15.00
C HIS A 80 25.52 3.71 -13.87
N GLY A 81 25.48 3.22 -12.63
CA GLY A 81 25.35 4.01 -11.41
C GLY A 81 23.98 4.00 -10.74
N PHE A 82 22.95 3.36 -11.32
CA PHE A 82 21.66 3.17 -10.66
C PHE A 82 20.85 2.01 -11.26
N ASP A 83 19.94 1.48 -10.46
CA ASP A 83 18.92 0.50 -10.85
C ASP A 83 17.55 1.15 -10.86
N LEU A 84 16.75 0.85 -11.88
CA LEU A 84 15.32 1.14 -11.90
C LEU A 84 14.57 -0.16 -11.67
N ILE A 85 13.80 -0.23 -10.59
CA ILE A 85 12.98 -1.38 -10.22
C ILE A 85 11.52 -0.96 -10.34
N THR A 86 10.73 -1.67 -11.13
CA THR A 86 9.30 -1.40 -11.32
C THR A 86 8.50 -2.65 -10.99
N PHE A 87 7.53 -2.50 -10.11
CA PHE A 87 6.53 -3.49 -9.76
C PHE A 87 5.24 -3.13 -10.48
N ARG A 88 4.82 -4.01 -11.38
CA ARG A 88 3.54 -3.89 -12.08
C ARG A 88 2.59 -4.97 -11.61
N TYR A 89 1.30 -4.66 -11.56
CA TYR A 89 0.30 -5.70 -11.39
C TYR A 89 0.28 -6.57 -12.65
N SER A 90 0.61 -7.86 -12.53
CA SER A 90 0.83 -8.76 -13.67
C SER A 90 -0.39 -8.93 -14.59
N TYR A 91 -1.60 -8.68 -14.08
CA TYR A 91 -2.83 -8.83 -14.85
C TYR A 91 -3.11 -7.63 -15.76
N THR A 92 -3.08 -6.42 -15.24
CA THR A 92 -3.39 -5.18 -15.99
C THR A 92 -2.15 -4.46 -16.50
N MET A 93 -0.97 -4.86 -16.01
CA MET A 93 0.33 -4.20 -16.23
C MET A 93 0.41 -2.77 -15.67
N ASP A 94 -0.54 -2.37 -14.82
CA ASP A 94 -0.50 -1.08 -14.14
C ASP A 94 0.71 -1.01 -13.21
N THR A 95 1.40 0.14 -13.19
CA THR A 95 2.52 0.36 -12.27
C THR A 95 1.99 0.59 -10.87
N LEU A 96 2.37 -0.29 -9.95
CA LEU A 96 2.01 -0.21 -8.52
C LEU A 96 3.08 0.55 -7.73
N PHE A 97 4.35 0.30 -8.05
CA PHE A 97 5.49 0.88 -7.38
C PHE A 97 6.69 0.91 -8.34
N GLY A 98 7.48 1.96 -8.28
CA GLY A 98 8.73 2.12 -9.00
C GLY A 98 9.77 2.72 -8.07
N ALA A 99 11.01 2.29 -8.17
CA ALA A 99 12.11 2.73 -7.34
C ALA A 99 13.37 2.94 -8.20
N ILE A 100 14.05 4.06 -7.97
CA ILE A 100 15.38 4.34 -8.52
C ILE A 100 16.37 4.18 -7.36
N VAL A 101 17.31 3.24 -7.50
CA VAL A 101 18.32 2.87 -6.50
C VAL A 101 19.70 3.24 -7.05
N PHE A 102 20.42 4.19 -6.46
CA PHE A 102 21.78 4.53 -6.93
C PHE A 102 22.82 3.55 -6.37
N LEU A 103 23.68 3.00 -7.23
CA LEU A 103 24.68 1.97 -6.91
C LEU A 103 26.06 2.54 -6.53
N GLY A 104 26.20 3.86 -6.33
CA GLY A 104 27.48 4.47 -6.05
C GLY A 104 27.40 5.81 -5.31
N GLY A 105 28.05 5.87 -4.14
CA GLY A 105 28.26 7.09 -3.35
C GLY A 105 27.29 7.22 -2.16
N SER A 106 27.70 7.98 -1.16
CA SER A 106 26.90 8.40 0.02
C SER A 106 25.71 9.30 -0.33
N ASN A 107 25.27 9.29 -1.60
CA ASN A 107 24.33 10.25 -2.15
C ASN A 107 22.92 9.68 -2.13
N THR A 108 22.15 10.32 -1.28
CA THR A 108 20.78 10.11 -0.82
C THR A 108 19.69 10.37 -1.88
N ASN A 109 19.96 10.13 -3.17
CA ASN A 109 19.06 10.53 -4.26
C ASN A 109 18.15 9.42 -4.80
N SER A 110 18.06 8.28 -4.10
CA SER A 110 17.04 7.27 -4.41
C SER A 110 15.64 7.87 -4.26
N GLY A 111 14.71 7.45 -5.12
CA GLY A 111 13.34 7.93 -5.13
C GLY A 111 12.39 6.82 -5.53
N PHE A 112 11.14 6.91 -5.10
CA PHE A 112 10.11 5.93 -5.44
C PHE A 112 8.81 6.63 -5.86
N SER A 113 7.97 5.91 -6.60
CA SER A 113 6.69 6.37 -7.10
C SER A 113 5.67 5.22 -7.09
N PRO A 114 4.40 5.45 -6.73
CA PRO A 114 3.86 6.71 -6.24
C PRO A 114 4.48 7.07 -4.87
N GLU A 115 4.46 8.37 -4.54
CA GLU A 115 4.81 8.80 -3.18
C GLU A 115 3.86 8.13 -2.16
N LEU A 116 4.35 7.87 -0.94
CA LEU A 116 3.51 7.42 0.17
C LEU A 116 2.63 8.59 0.63
N ASN A 117 1.55 8.81 -0.11
CA ASN A 117 0.68 9.96 0.00
C ASN A 117 -0.20 9.95 1.26
N LEU A 118 -0.22 8.84 2.00
CA LEU A 118 -0.87 8.76 3.31
C LEU A 118 0.17 8.83 4.41
N SER A 119 0.04 9.87 5.24
CA SER A 119 0.90 10.08 6.40
C SER A 119 0.61 9.04 7.51
N PRO A 120 1.59 8.73 8.37
CA PRO A 120 1.47 7.71 9.41
C PRO A 120 0.27 7.88 10.36
N ASP A 121 -0.13 9.12 10.65
CA ASP A 121 -1.28 9.44 11.51
C ASP A 121 -2.63 8.98 10.93
N LYS A 122 -2.68 8.64 9.63
CA LYS A 122 -3.89 8.10 8.99
C LYS A 122 -4.11 6.62 9.27
N PHE A 123 -3.07 5.92 9.72
CA PHE A 123 -3.15 4.50 9.99
C PHE A 123 -3.57 4.27 11.44
N LYS A 124 -4.81 3.82 11.62
CA LYS A 124 -5.31 3.40 12.94
C LYS A 124 -4.60 2.14 13.40
N THR A 125 -4.51 1.98 14.71
CA THR A 125 -4.00 0.77 15.34
C THR A 125 -5.12 0.00 16.05
N VAL A 126 -5.02 -1.32 16.03
CA VAL A 126 -5.84 -2.23 16.84
C VAL A 126 -5.07 -2.70 18.08
N ASN A 127 -5.80 -3.26 19.05
CA ASN A 127 -5.24 -3.68 20.34
C ASN A 127 -4.60 -5.09 20.32
N HIS A 128 -4.51 -5.72 19.16
CA HIS A 128 -3.84 -7.00 18.95
C HIS A 128 -2.82 -6.89 17.80
N LYS A 129 -1.93 -7.87 17.71
CA LYS A 129 -1.02 -8.01 16.57
C LYS A 129 -1.60 -9.00 15.57
N VAL A 130 -1.54 -8.67 14.29
CA VAL A 130 -1.71 -9.63 13.20
C VAL A 130 -0.47 -10.50 13.11
N GLU A 131 -0.67 -11.81 13.09
CA GLU A 131 0.43 -12.77 12.95
C GLU A 131 1.10 -12.63 11.58
N LYS A 132 2.42 -12.81 11.57
CA LYS A 132 3.21 -12.77 10.33
C LYS A 132 2.82 -13.95 9.44
N PRO A 133 2.51 -13.73 8.14
CA PRO A 133 2.28 -14.82 7.20
C PRO A 133 3.46 -15.79 7.15
N GLN A 134 3.16 -17.07 6.97
CA GLN A 134 4.19 -18.11 6.87
C GLN A 134 5.07 -17.94 5.61
N SER A 135 4.51 -17.40 4.54
CA SER A 135 5.22 -17.06 3.31
C SER A 135 5.26 -15.54 3.12
N ILE A 136 6.48 -15.02 2.96
CA ILE A 136 6.74 -13.64 2.54
C ILE A 136 7.71 -13.70 1.38
N GLU A 137 7.39 -12.97 0.31
CA GLU A 137 8.32 -12.76 -0.79
C GLU A 137 9.22 -11.56 -0.53
N TYR A 138 10.52 -11.73 -0.73
CA TYR A 138 11.52 -10.70 -0.49
C TYR A 138 12.07 -10.17 -1.81
N PHE A 139 12.28 -8.85 -1.86
CA PHE A 139 12.81 -8.14 -3.02
C PHE A 139 13.91 -7.17 -2.58
N GLY A 140 14.86 -6.85 -3.47
CA GLY A 140 15.84 -5.78 -3.23
C GLY A 140 16.89 -6.02 -2.14
N TYR A 141 16.94 -7.21 -1.53
CA TYR A 141 17.80 -7.53 -0.37
C TYR A 141 19.28 -7.80 -0.71
N TYR A 142 19.83 -7.13 -1.74
CA TYR A 142 21.19 -7.36 -2.20
C TYR A 142 22.22 -7.09 -1.09
N GLY A 143 23.04 -8.08 -0.78
CA GLY A 143 24.10 -7.95 0.23
C GLY A 143 23.65 -8.11 1.69
N ILE A 144 22.38 -8.45 1.93
CA ILE A 144 21.89 -8.86 3.26
C ILE A 144 21.88 -10.39 3.33
N ASP A 145 22.52 -10.96 4.35
CA ASP A 145 22.44 -12.40 4.58
C ASP A 145 21.06 -12.83 5.09
N GLU A 146 20.73 -14.12 4.95
CA GLU A 146 19.41 -14.65 5.28
C GLU A 146 19.02 -14.46 6.76
N THR A 147 19.99 -14.53 7.68
CA THR A 147 19.73 -14.35 9.12
C THR A 147 19.41 -12.89 9.42
N ALA A 148 20.21 -11.97 8.89
CA ALA A 148 19.97 -10.54 9.00
C ALA A 148 18.64 -10.13 8.34
N LEU A 149 18.33 -10.68 7.16
CA LEU A 149 17.07 -10.43 6.46
C LEU A 149 15.88 -10.88 7.29
N SER A 150 15.95 -12.06 7.90
CA SER A 150 14.90 -12.59 8.78
C SER A 150 14.65 -11.69 10.00
N LEU A 151 15.72 -11.31 10.73
CA LEU A 151 15.61 -10.45 11.91
C LEU A 151 15.08 -9.04 11.58
N LYS A 152 15.55 -8.45 10.48
CA LYS A 152 15.07 -7.15 10.02
C LYS A 152 13.60 -7.25 9.57
N SER A 153 13.25 -8.30 8.84
CA SER A 153 11.88 -8.59 8.43
C SER A 153 10.92 -8.73 9.62
N ASP A 154 11.34 -9.39 10.71
CA ASP A 154 10.54 -9.47 11.94
C ASP A 154 10.33 -8.09 12.58
N SER A 155 11.34 -7.22 12.53
CA SER A 155 11.24 -5.85 13.06
C SER A 155 10.31 -4.99 12.22
N VAL A 156 10.43 -5.06 10.90
CA VAL A 156 9.53 -4.41 9.93
C VAL A 156 8.09 -4.91 10.11
N TRP A 157 7.88 -6.23 10.23
CA TRP A 157 6.54 -6.77 10.46
C TRP A 157 5.96 -6.28 11.78
N ASN A 158 6.75 -6.27 12.85
CA ASN A 158 6.31 -5.78 14.15
C ASN A 158 5.85 -4.31 14.09
N ALA A 159 6.49 -3.46 13.29
CA ALA A 159 6.10 -2.07 13.07
C ALA A 159 4.68 -1.93 12.51
N VAL A 160 4.29 -2.79 11.57
CA VAL A 160 2.99 -2.74 10.90
C VAL A 160 1.95 -3.70 11.50
N SER A 161 2.36 -4.62 12.37
CA SER A 161 1.54 -5.73 12.89
C SER A 161 0.25 -5.29 13.60
N LYS A 162 0.19 -4.05 14.10
CA LYS A 162 -0.99 -3.52 14.81
C LYS A 162 -1.85 -2.59 13.96
N LEU A 163 -1.54 -2.40 12.69
CA LEU A 163 -2.33 -1.50 11.85
C LEU A 163 -3.70 -2.11 11.56
N ASP A 164 -4.75 -1.30 11.67
CA ASP A 164 -6.15 -1.69 11.40
C ASP A 164 -6.31 -2.23 9.97
N ILE A 165 -5.61 -1.60 9.00
CA ILE A 165 -5.61 -2.09 7.62
C ILE A 165 -5.02 -3.49 7.49
N LEU A 166 -3.96 -3.81 8.25
CA LEU A 166 -3.40 -5.14 8.21
C LEU A 166 -4.37 -6.16 8.82
N ASN A 167 -5.11 -5.74 9.86
CA ASN A 167 -6.20 -6.54 10.40
C ASN A 167 -7.29 -6.79 9.33
N ASP A 168 -7.68 -5.78 8.55
CA ASP A 168 -8.65 -5.93 7.45
C ASP A 168 -8.16 -6.93 6.38
N PHE A 169 -6.90 -6.82 5.94
CA PHE A 169 -6.30 -7.78 5.00
C PHE A 169 -6.28 -9.19 5.59
N SER A 170 -5.99 -9.34 6.89
CA SER A 170 -5.91 -10.65 7.57
C SER A 170 -7.25 -11.36 7.74
N GLN A 171 -8.38 -10.65 7.64
CA GLN A 171 -9.70 -11.28 7.60
C GLN A 171 -9.99 -11.99 6.27
N GLN A 172 -9.10 -11.84 5.29
CA GLN A 172 -9.16 -12.47 3.98
C GLN A 172 -7.84 -13.22 3.72
N ASN A 173 -7.82 -14.07 2.69
CA ASN A 173 -6.55 -14.62 2.22
C ASN A 173 -5.77 -13.50 1.55
N PHE A 174 -4.65 -13.09 2.15
CA PHE A 174 -3.76 -12.08 1.61
C PHE A 174 -2.33 -12.61 1.50
N GLN A 175 -1.56 -12.00 0.61
CA GLN A 175 -0.13 -12.26 0.41
C GLN A 175 0.68 -11.04 0.85
N THR A 176 1.92 -11.29 1.25
CA THR A 176 2.83 -10.24 1.73
C THR A 176 4.15 -10.28 0.97
N GLY A 177 4.60 -9.09 0.56
CA GLY A 177 5.95 -8.87 0.04
C GLY A 177 6.71 -7.86 0.88
N ILE A 178 8.03 -8.00 0.96
CA ILE A 178 8.90 -7.00 1.58
C ILE A 178 10.01 -6.64 0.59
N PHE A 179 10.11 -5.36 0.25
CA PHE A 179 11.21 -4.81 -0.53
C PHE A 179 12.14 -4.01 0.37
N HIS A 180 13.44 -4.32 0.28
CA HIS A 180 14.49 -3.53 0.89
C HIS A 180 14.97 -2.45 -0.08
N PHE A 181 15.03 -1.22 0.41
CA PHE A 181 15.40 -0.03 -0.32
C PHE A 181 16.52 0.69 0.43
N THR A 182 17.46 1.32 -0.27
CA THR A 182 18.66 1.91 0.36
C THR A 182 18.46 3.34 0.88
N LYS A 183 17.22 3.79 1.06
CA LYS A 183 16.85 5.12 1.57
C LYS A 183 15.49 5.10 2.23
N GLU A 184 15.20 6.02 3.14
CA GLU A 184 13.90 6.21 3.78
C GLU A 184 12.71 6.36 2.80
N PRO A 185 11.64 5.54 2.94
CA PRO A 185 11.55 4.38 3.82
C PRO A 185 12.43 3.23 3.33
N GLU A 186 13.30 2.71 4.21
CA GLU A 186 14.25 1.64 3.88
C GLU A 186 13.54 0.31 3.59
N TRP A 187 12.33 0.14 4.13
CA TRP A 187 11.53 -1.06 3.94
C TRP A 187 10.15 -0.72 3.42
N ILE A 188 9.77 -1.40 2.34
CA ILE A 188 8.42 -1.35 1.79
C ILE A 188 7.73 -2.69 2.07
N VAL A 189 6.55 -2.64 2.68
CA VAL A 189 5.68 -3.79 2.90
C VAL A 189 4.53 -3.73 1.91
N PHE A 190 4.38 -4.77 1.10
CA PHE A 190 3.25 -4.96 0.21
C PHE A 190 2.22 -5.90 0.86
N LEU A 191 0.96 -5.51 0.89
CA LEU A 191 -0.17 -6.39 1.21
C LEU A 191 -1.06 -6.50 -0.02
N VAL A 192 -1.41 -7.73 -0.42
CA VAL A 192 -2.16 -8.00 -1.65
C VAL A 192 -3.30 -8.97 -1.39
N GLN A 193 -4.50 -8.63 -1.88
CA GLN A 193 -5.74 -9.40 -1.65
C GLN A 193 -6.73 -9.30 -2.81
#